data_AF-A0A0N4W7D6-F1
#
_entry.id   AF-A0A0N4W7D6-F1
#
_cell.length_a   1.000
_cell.length_b   1.000
_cell.length_c   1.000
_cell.angle_alpha   90.00
_cell.angle_beta   90.00
_cell.angle_gamma   90.00
#
_symmetry.space_group_name_H-M   'P 1'
#
loop_
_entity.id
_entity.type
_entity.pdbx_description
1 polymer ?
#
loop_
_entity_poly.entity_id
_entity_poly.type
_entity_poly.pdbx_seq_one_letter_code
_entity_poly.pdbx_strand_id
1 'polypeptide(L)'
;GTFLSITVFHTSKCSVLFQAAPNSTLTPEETCALCQTALRTVFGHFGANIPSRRKLVHQLKHECKRHFNYRRRCLLLMKQHYNMVFLEMTDGSFTPMQACLNMKVSKQ
;
A
#
# COMPACT_ATOMS: atom_id res chain seq x y z
N GLY A 1 -4.87 -33.48 10.82
CA GLY A 1 -4.79 -33.30 9.36
C GLY A 1 -4.21 -31.93 9.09
N THR A 2 -2.97 -31.92 8.63
CA THR A 2 -2.14 -30.79 8.20
C THR A 2 -2.79 -29.98 7.08
N PHE A 3 -2.66 -28.66 7.11
CA PHE A 3 -2.33 -27.87 5.90
C PHE A 3 -1.54 -26.62 6.31
N LEU A 4 -0.22 -26.80 6.35
CA LEU A 4 0.74 -25.75 6.04
C LEU A 4 0.53 -25.35 4.59
N SER A 5 0.50 -24.05 4.29
CA SER A 5 1.17 -23.51 3.10
C SER A 5 1.63 -22.08 3.40
N ILE A 6 2.91 -22.00 3.72
CA ILE A 6 3.72 -20.81 3.89
C ILE A 6 4.14 -20.30 2.49
N THR A 7 4.13 -18.97 2.34
CA THR A 7 4.87 -18.12 1.38
C THR A 7 4.68 -18.30 -0.14
N VAL A 8 4.13 -17.24 -0.76
CA VAL A 8 4.81 -16.58 -1.89
C VAL A 8 4.94 -15.10 -1.54
N PHE A 9 6.01 -14.75 -0.82
CA PHE A 9 6.51 -13.37 -0.79
C PHE A 9 7.18 -13.10 -2.13
N HIS A 10 6.43 -12.55 -3.09
CA HIS A 10 7.07 -11.92 -4.24
C HIS A 10 7.67 -10.60 -3.75
N THR A 11 8.98 -10.64 -3.51
CA THR A 11 9.77 -9.52 -2.98
C THR A 11 9.96 -8.46 -4.06
N SER A 12 9.04 -7.51 -4.15
CA SER A 12 9.33 -6.18 -4.72
C SER A 12 10.27 -5.46 -3.74
N LYS A 13 11.58 -5.72 -3.84
CA LYS A 13 12.60 -5.05 -3.03
C LYS A 13 12.55 -3.54 -3.30
N CYS A 14 12.13 -2.74 -2.32
CA CYS A 14 12.50 -1.33 -2.20
C CYS A 14 13.99 -1.35 -1.76
N SER A 15 14.92 -0.94 -2.63
CA SER A 15 16.39 -1.12 -2.46
C SER A 15 16.99 -0.23 -1.35
N VAL A 16 18.10 -0.69 -0.75
CA VAL A 16 18.59 -0.43 0.63
C VAL A 16 19.77 0.56 0.72
N LEU A 17 19.85 1.37 1.79
CA LEU A 17 21.13 1.70 2.48
C LEU A 17 20.96 2.21 3.94
N PHE A 18 21.14 1.28 4.88
CA PHE A 18 21.70 1.37 6.25
C PHE A 18 21.16 2.29 7.39
N GLN A 19 21.20 1.67 8.58
CA GLN A 19 21.26 2.14 9.98
C GLN A 19 20.01 2.66 10.71
N ALA A 20 19.68 1.92 11.77
CA ALA A 20 18.58 2.13 12.69
C ALA A 20 18.81 3.30 13.67
N ALA A 21 17.73 4.04 13.98
CA ALA A 21 17.59 4.82 15.20
C ALA A 21 16.11 4.77 15.67
N PRO A 22 15.83 4.55 16.97
CA PRO A 22 14.47 4.41 17.50
C PRO A 22 13.90 5.79 17.82
N ASN A 23 13.40 6.48 16.80
CA ASN A 23 12.45 7.59 16.97
C ASN A 23 11.31 7.33 15.98
N SER A 24 10.08 7.71 16.33
CA SER A 24 8.81 7.36 15.66
C SER A 24 8.64 7.84 14.20
N THR A 25 9.74 8.09 13.51
CA THR A 25 9.88 8.34 12.08
C THR A 25 10.03 7.04 11.33
N LEU A 26 8.93 6.56 10.73
CA LEU A 26 8.95 5.49 9.72
C LEU A 26 10.05 5.78 8.69
N THR A 27 10.89 4.79 8.42
CA THR A 27 11.88 4.93 7.34
C THR A 27 11.17 5.04 5.99
N PRO A 28 11.83 5.59 4.96
CA PRO A 28 11.27 5.58 3.60
C PRO A 28 10.91 4.18 3.12
N GLU A 29 11.70 3.18 3.50
CA GLU A 29 11.51 1.77 3.15
C GLU A 29 10.27 1.19 3.83
N GLU A 30 10.10 1.42 5.13
CA GLU A 30 8.90 0.98 5.87
C GLU A 30 7.65 1.66 5.32
N THR A 31 7.76 2.94 4.97
CA THR A 31 6.66 3.68 4.34
C THR A 31 6.30 3.09 2.97
N CYS A 32 7.29 2.75 2.15
CA CYS A 32 7.12 2.05 0.87
C CYS A 32 6.41 0.70 1.07
N ALA A 33 6.88 -0.11 2.02
CA ALA A 33 6.32 -1.42 2.32
C ALA A 33 4.86 -1.33 2.81
N LEU A 34 4.56 -0.40 3.72
CA LEU A 34 3.21 -0.18 4.23
C LEU A 34 2.26 0.37 3.17
N CYS A 35 2.74 1.25 2.28
CA CYS A 35 1.97 1.71 1.13
C CYS A 35 1.57 0.56 0.22
N GLN A 36 2.54 -0.26 -0.20
CA GLN A 36 2.28 -1.41 -1.07
C GLN A 36 1.32 -2.41 -0.41
N THR A 37 1.52 -2.65 0.89
CA THR A 37 0.68 -3.56 1.68
C THR A 37 -0.76 -3.06 1.72
N ALA A 38 -0.98 -1.78 2.08
CA ALA A 38 -2.32 -1.21 2.14
C ALA A 38 -3.04 -1.30 0.77
N LEU A 39 -2.35 -0.94 -0.31
CA LEU A 39 -2.94 -0.99 -1.65
C LEU A 39 -3.23 -2.42 -2.09
N ARG A 40 -2.32 -3.37 -1.86
CA ARG A 40 -2.51 -4.79 -2.18
C ARG A 40 -3.67 -5.40 -1.39
N THR A 41 -3.77 -5.10 -0.10
CA THR A 41 -4.88 -5.57 0.75
C THR A 41 -6.22 -5.05 0.25
N VAL A 42 -6.31 -3.76 -0.10
CA VAL A 42 -7.55 -3.18 -0.62
C VAL A 42 -7.91 -3.75 -1.99
N PHE A 43 -6.94 -3.92 -2.88
CA PHE A 43 -7.18 -4.53 -4.19
C PHE A 43 -7.67 -5.98 -4.06
N GLY A 44 -7.03 -6.77 -3.19
CA GLY A 44 -7.45 -8.14 -2.88
C GLY A 44 -8.82 -8.22 -2.21
N HIS A 45 -9.17 -7.27 -1.34
CA HIS A 45 -10.49 -7.19 -0.71
C HIS A 45 -11.63 -7.09 -1.74
N PHE A 46 -11.36 -6.43 -2.87
CA PHE A 46 -12.33 -6.31 -3.97
C PHE A 46 -12.19 -7.41 -5.03
N GLY A 47 -11.36 -8.43 -4.80
CA GLY A 47 -11.14 -9.49 -5.79
C GLY A 47 -10.60 -8.95 -7.11
N ALA A 48 -9.69 -7.96 -7.05
CA ALA A 48 -9.12 -7.29 -8.22
C ALA A 48 -10.13 -6.52 -9.11
N ASN A 49 -11.34 -6.24 -8.63
CA ASN A 49 -12.36 -5.49 -9.37
C ASN A 49 -12.95 -4.37 -8.51
N ILE A 50 -12.49 -3.13 -8.71
CA ILE A 50 -12.91 -2.00 -7.88
C ILE A 50 -14.33 -1.53 -8.28
N PRO A 51 -15.32 -1.63 -7.39
CA PRO A 51 -16.72 -1.38 -7.74
C PRO A 51 -17.06 0.11 -7.95
N SER A 52 -16.42 1.01 -7.19
CA SER A 52 -16.58 2.46 -7.36
C SER A 52 -15.52 3.25 -6.58
N ARG A 53 -15.30 4.51 -6.99
CA ARG A 53 -14.41 5.46 -6.28
C ARG A 53 -14.76 5.59 -4.79
N ARG A 54 -16.05 5.70 -4.46
CA ARG A 54 -16.52 5.86 -3.09
C ARG A 54 -16.19 4.64 -2.22
N LYS A 55 -16.43 3.43 -2.75
CA LYS A 55 -16.10 2.18 -2.06
C LYS A 55 -14.59 2.02 -1.88
N LEU A 56 -13.79 2.35 -2.89
CA LEU A 56 -12.33 2.36 -2.79
C LEU A 56 -11.85 3.29 -1.67
N VAL A 57 -12.28 4.55 -1.67
CA VAL A 57 -11.86 5.53 -0.64
C VAL A 57 -12.27 5.09 0.76
N HIS A 58 -13.47 4.51 0.91
CA HIS A 58 -13.92 3.97 2.18
C HIS A 58 -12.99 2.85 2.67
N GLN A 59 -12.67 1.90 1.78
CA GLN A 59 -11.81 0.76 2.13
C GLN A 59 -10.36 1.18 2.40
N LEU A 60 -9.80 2.12 1.63
CA LEU A 60 -8.47 2.69 1.88
C LEU A 60 -8.40 3.36 3.25
N LYS A 61 -9.43 4.14 3.62
CA LYS A 61 -9.50 4.75 4.96
C LYS A 61 -9.58 3.71 6.07
N HIS A 62 -10.32 2.63 5.85
CA HIS A 62 -10.40 1.52 6.80
C HIS A 62 -9.04 0.84 6.97
N GLU A 63 -8.39 0.51 5.87
CA GLU A 63 -7.07 -0.13 5.88
C GLU A 63 -6.01 0.78 6.53
N CYS A 64 -5.96 2.06 6.20
CA CYS A 64 -5.04 3.02 6.82
C CYS A 64 -5.19 3.09 8.35
N LYS A 65 -6.38 2.86 8.91
CA LYS A 65 -6.60 2.89 10.37
C LYS A 65 -5.97 1.69 11.10
N ARG A 66 -5.68 0.60 10.39
CA ARG A 66 -5.06 -0.61 10.95
C ARG A 66 -3.56 -0.47 11.17
N HIS A 67 -2.91 0.46 10.47
CA HIS A 67 -1.47 0.71 10.57
C HIS A 67 -1.18 1.91 11.48
N PHE A 68 -1.15 1.73 12.80
CA PHE A 68 -1.08 2.85 13.77
C PHE A 68 0.06 3.84 13.51
N ASN A 69 1.26 3.35 13.20
CA ASN A 69 2.46 4.12 12.87
C ASN A 69 2.38 4.84 11.50
N TYR A 70 1.59 4.32 10.56
CA TYR A 70 1.44 4.89 9.21
C TYR A 70 0.11 5.64 8.99
N ARG A 71 -0.84 5.53 9.93
CA ARG A 71 -2.24 5.96 9.78
C ARG A 71 -2.39 7.38 9.28
N ARG A 72 -1.74 8.35 9.94
CA ARG A 72 -1.88 9.77 9.57
C ARG A 72 -1.37 10.03 8.15
N ARG A 73 -0.19 9.49 7.82
CA ARG A 73 0.44 9.63 6.50
C ARG A 73 -0.37 8.92 5.42
N CYS A 74 -0.82 7.69 5.68
CA CYS A 74 -1.69 6.93 4.79
C CYS A 74 -2.98 7.67 4.46
N LEU A 75 -3.69 8.20 5.46
CA LEU A 75 -4.93 8.94 5.24
C LEU A 75 -4.71 10.22 4.41
N LEU A 76 -3.59 10.92 4.61
CA LEU A 76 -3.25 12.10 3.83
C LEU A 76 -2.96 11.75 2.36
N LEU A 77 -2.12 10.74 2.14
CA LEU A 77 -1.77 10.25 0.80
C LEU A 77 -3.00 9.77 0.04
N MET A 78 -3.83 8.94 0.68
CA MET A 78 -5.05 8.44 0.05
C MET A 78 -6.05 9.56 -0.23
N LYS A 79 -6.15 10.60 0.63
CA LYS A 79 -7.00 11.76 0.35
C LYS A 79 -6.51 12.55 -0.87
N GLN A 80 -5.20 12.70 -1.05
CA GLN A 80 -4.62 13.46 -2.17
C GLN A 80 -4.64 12.67 -3.48
N HIS A 81 -4.39 11.36 -3.43
CA HIS A 81 -4.11 10.55 -4.62
C HIS A 81 -5.18 9.50 -4.97
N TYR A 82 -6.32 9.44 -4.26
CA TYR A 82 -7.33 8.40 -4.51
C TYR A 82 -7.81 8.32 -5.97
N ASN A 83 -7.85 9.44 -6.69
CA ASN A 83 -8.27 9.44 -8.09
C ASN A 83 -7.26 8.70 -8.98
N MET A 84 -5.96 8.91 -8.75
CA MET A 84 -4.89 8.21 -9.45
C MET A 84 -4.90 6.72 -9.07
N VAL A 85 -4.99 6.41 -7.77
CA VAL A 85 -5.07 5.03 -7.28
C VAL A 85 -6.28 4.29 -7.87
N PHE A 86 -7.42 4.96 -8.00
CA PHE A 86 -8.60 4.37 -8.63
C PHE A 86 -8.33 3.99 -10.08
N LEU A 87 -7.77 4.92 -10.88
CA LEU A 87 -7.47 4.68 -12.29
C LEU A 87 -6.51 3.50 -12.45
N GLU A 88 -5.39 3.51 -11.72
CA GLU A 88 -4.40 2.42 -11.68
C GLU A 88 -5.03 1.05 -11.35
N MET A 89 -5.90 1.00 -10.34
CA MET A 89 -6.56 -0.25 -9.95
C MET A 89 -7.63 -0.73 -10.94
N THR A 90 -8.14 0.15 -11.80
CA THR A 90 -9.13 -0.19 -12.84
C THR A 90 -8.54 -0.41 -14.23
N ASP A 91 -7.26 -0.07 -14.43
CA ASP A 91 -6.57 -0.16 -15.72
C ASP A 91 -6.20 -1.60 -16.12
N GLY A 92 -6.29 -2.55 -15.18
CA GLY A 92 -6.01 -3.98 -15.41
C GLY A 92 -4.54 -4.37 -15.27
N SER A 93 -3.60 -3.43 -15.41
CA SER A 93 -2.15 -3.64 -15.16
C SER A 93 -1.69 -3.14 -13.78
N PHE A 94 -2.59 -3.18 -12.79
CA PHE A 94 -2.33 -2.61 -11.47
C PHE A 94 -1.11 -3.23 -10.79
N THR A 95 -0.13 -2.39 -10.45
CA THR A 95 1.00 -2.79 -9.60
C THR A 95 1.10 -1.85 -8.37
N PRO A 96 1.03 -2.39 -7.13
CA PRO A 96 1.12 -1.56 -5.92
C PRO A 96 2.39 -0.72 -5.85
N MET A 97 3.51 -1.24 -6.35
CA MET A 97 4.78 -0.52 -6.39
C MET A 97 4.70 0.74 -7.26
N GLN A 98 4.16 0.63 -8.47
CA GLN A 98 4.05 1.78 -9.38
C GLN A 98 3.11 2.85 -8.80
N ALA A 99 1.99 2.45 -8.21
CA ALA A 99 1.11 3.39 -7.52
C ALA A 99 1.83 4.11 -6.35
N CYS A 100 2.63 3.40 -5.55
CA CYS A 100 3.41 4.01 -4.47
C CYS A 100 4.54 4.93 -4.98
N LEU A 101 5.15 4.63 -6.12
CA LEU A 101 6.09 5.53 -6.82
C LEU A 101 5.38 6.80 -7.31
N ASN A 102 4.22 6.65 -7.94
CA ASN A 102 3.42 7.76 -8.47
C ASN A 102 2.92 8.70 -7.34
N MET A 103 2.68 8.17 -6.14
CA MET A 103 2.40 8.96 -4.92
C MET A 103 3.65 9.55 -4.25
N LYS A 104 4.84 9.34 -4.81
CA LYS A 104 6.14 9.74 -4.23
C LYS A 104 6.37 9.19 -2.82
N VAL A 105 5.81 8.01 -2.54
CA VAL A 105 6.01 7.31 -1.26
C VAL A 105 7.27 6.47 -1.31
N SER A 106 7.50 5.82 -2.45
CA SER A 106 8.71 5.06 -2.77
C SER A 106 9.66 5.90 -3.61
N LYS A 107 10.96 5.62 -3.53
CA LYS A 107 11.96 6.10 -4.50
C LYS A 107 12.42 4.90 -5.34
N GLN A 108 12.71 5.12 -6.62
CA GLN A 108 13.47 4.17 -7.43
C GLN A 108 14.92 4.13 -6.95
#